data_AF-A0AAN6EA01-F1
#
_entry.id   AF-A0AAN6EA01-F1
#
_cell.length_a   1.000
_cell.length_b   1.000
_cell.length_c   1.000
_cell.angle_alpha   90.00
_cell.angle_beta   90.00
_cell.angle_gamma   90.00
#
_symmetry.space_group_name_H-M   'P 1'
#
loop_
_entity.id
_entity.type
_entity.pdbx_description
1 polymer ?
#
loop_
_entity_poly.entity_id
_entity_poly.type
_entity_poly.pdbx_seq_one_letter_code
_entity_poly.pdbx_strand_id
1 'polypeptide(L)'
;SESEESDAKPEPEANADVKPETPVKPEPPKLVPRASTSSGVKKRKRPLAPTVDTRPKHHKPTTVITQQEIVDLIRSGVSTTKDLIIHVRKKLKADPQNQQRIHAILKQVATLKEAIAASGTTVAMIASQLTVVGHVRRAYSMKTSVAMLQPLASFVSSILWLKYGLLRNDHVVSLVNVFGVCVSLWILLAFWRFSHSRHSVETRVLLALFVSMVCVGFVTMSDQVWAHHVYSIMCCVVSLVFLASPLGQLGQVLRARDASVLLPSVTGLAFANNVVWAIYGHVHSDPFMFVPNTVGAALCFVQLAVIAWYGRVDAKKGDGAVEMDNIM
;
A
#
# COMPACT_ATOMS: atom_id res chain seq x y z
N SER A 1 -58.45 43.72 10.92
CA SER A 1 -59.34 42.87 11.73
C SER A 1 -58.54 41.65 12.13
N GLU A 2 -58.51 41.44 13.46
CA GLU A 2 -58.18 40.21 14.22
C GLU A 2 -56.87 39.47 13.88
N SER A 3 -55.80 39.46 14.69
CA SER A 3 -55.59 39.07 16.11
C SER A 3 -55.64 37.57 16.40
N GLU A 4 -54.49 37.00 16.80
CA GLU A 4 -54.29 36.04 17.91
C GLU A 4 -52.76 35.77 18.00
N GLU A 5 -52.07 36.29 19.02
CA GLU A 5 -51.70 35.64 20.32
C GLU A 5 -50.50 34.69 20.18
N SER A 6 -49.49 34.64 21.06
CA SER A 6 -49.29 35.22 22.38
C SER A 6 -47.79 35.28 22.74
N ASP A 7 -47.45 36.31 23.52
CA ASP A 7 -46.37 36.52 24.50
C ASP A 7 -45.43 35.36 24.86
N ALA A 8 -44.10 35.54 24.85
CA ALA A 8 -43.21 36.43 25.62
C ALA A 8 -42.63 35.78 26.89
N LYS A 9 -41.30 35.83 26.89
CA LYS A 9 -40.30 35.31 27.83
C LYS A 9 -40.36 36.05 29.18
N PRO A 10 -39.81 35.44 30.25
CA PRO A 10 -38.67 36.12 30.88
C PRO A 10 -37.50 35.17 31.17
N GLU A 11 -36.29 35.70 30.99
CA GLU A 11 -34.99 35.23 31.52
C GLU A 11 -34.85 35.56 33.03
N PRO A 12 -33.73 35.25 33.72
CA PRO A 12 -32.81 34.09 33.64
C PRO A 12 -32.49 33.54 35.06
N GLU A 13 -32.02 32.29 35.18
CA GLU A 13 -31.24 31.88 36.38
C GLU A 13 -30.05 31.01 36.01
N ALA A 14 -28.97 31.28 36.75
CA ALA A 14 -27.60 30.85 36.57
C ALA A 14 -27.35 29.42 37.04
N ASN A 15 -26.40 28.73 36.39
CA ASN A 15 -25.22 28.23 37.11
C ASN A 15 -24.18 27.68 36.13
N ALA A 16 -23.12 28.47 35.94
CA ALA A 16 -21.83 28.00 35.51
C ALA A 16 -20.97 27.92 36.78
N ASP A 17 -20.55 26.72 37.17
CA ASP A 17 -19.59 26.54 38.25
C ASP A 17 -18.37 25.77 37.73
N VAL A 18 -17.41 26.56 37.25
CA VAL A 18 -16.01 26.19 37.06
C VAL A 18 -15.33 26.39 38.40
N LYS A 19 -14.70 25.35 38.97
CA LYS A 19 -13.85 25.49 40.16
C LYS A 19 -12.42 25.02 39.88
N PRO A 20 -11.38 25.74 40.36
CA PRO A 20 -10.00 25.56 39.93
C PRO A 20 -9.25 24.48 40.72
N GLU A 21 -8.27 23.85 40.04
CA GLU A 21 -7.26 22.97 40.64
C GLU A 21 -6.46 23.69 41.73
N THR A 22 -6.24 22.99 42.86
CA THR A 22 -5.30 23.38 43.91
C THR A 22 -4.21 22.31 44.09
N PRO A 23 -2.99 22.69 44.50
CA PRO A 23 -1.79 21.86 44.34
C PRO A 23 -1.59 20.91 45.53
N VAL A 24 -1.38 19.62 45.25
CA VAL A 24 -1.09 18.62 46.29
C VAL A 24 0.41 18.44 46.47
N LYS A 25 0.85 18.73 47.70
CA LYS A 25 2.21 18.63 48.26
C LYS A 25 2.53 17.16 48.64
N PRO A 26 3.78 16.68 48.56
CA PRO A 26 4.11 15.29 48.84
C PRO A 26 4.12 14.97 50.35
N GLU A 27 3.48 13.86 50.74
CA GLU A 27 3.40 13.34 52.11
C GLU A 27 4.54 12.33 52.40
N PRO A 28 5.16 12.34 53.60
CA PRO A 28 6.30 11.48 53.97
C PRO A 28 5.89 10.05 54.40
N PRO A 29 6.84 9.09 54.45
CA PRO A 29 6.52 7.67 54.64
C PRO A 29 6.02 7.33 56.05
N LYS A 30 4.97 6.47 56.10
CA LYS A 30 4.31 5.96 57.30
C LYS A 30 5.25 5.05 58.13
N LEU A 31 5.46 5.44 59.39
CA LEU A 31 5.90 4.58 60.49
C LEU A 31 4.73 3.68 60.95
N VAL A 32 4.99 2.40 61.19
CA VAL A 32 4.07 1.45 61.83
C VAL A 32 4.79 0.82 63.05
N PRO A 33 4.08 0.55 64.17
CA PRO A 33 4.63 0.69 65.52
C PRO A 33 5.14 -0.61 66.16
N ARG A 34 5.83 -0.42 67.30
CA ARG A 34 6.43 -1.45 68.17
C ARG A 34 5.57 -1.65 69.43
N ALA A 35 5.28 -2.89 69.81
CA ALA A 35 4.86 -3.33 71.16
C ALA A 35 5.12 -4.85 71.28
N SER A 36 6.12 -5.29 72.06
CA SER A 36 6.04 -5.95 73.40
C SER A 36 5.47 -7.39 73.34
N THR A 37 6.01 -8.45 73.95
CA THR A 37 6.91 -8.67 75.10
C THR A 37 7.20 -10.19 75.23
N SER A 38 8.13 -10.56 76.14
CA SER A 38 8.32 -11.90 76.76
C SER A 38 9.06 -12.95 75.88
N SER A 39 10.13 -13.67 76.29
CA SER A 39 10.68 -14.02 77.60
C SER A 39 12.13 -14.54 77.47
N GLY A 40 13.01 -14.09 78.37
CA GLY A 40 13.89 -14.94 79.19
C GLY A 40 15.05 -15.79 78.60
N VAL A 41 16.27 -15.29 78.87
CA VAL A 41 17.42 -16.03 79.49
C VAL A 41 18.28 -16.98 78.61
N LYS A 42 19.51 -16.56 78.23
CA LYS A 42 20.84 -16.98 78.77
C LYS A 42 22.04 -16.74 77.81
N LYS A 43 23.06 -16.05 78.34
CA LYS A 43 24.53 -16.18 78.14
C LYS A 43 25.17 -15.97 76.74
N ARG A 44 25.83 -14.81 76.63
CA ARG A 44 26.95 -14.36 75.76
C ARG A 44 27.92 -15.46 75.26
N LYS A 45 28.20 -15.48 73.95
CA LYS A 45 29.49 -15.87 73.31
C LYS A 45 29.88 -14.81 72.25
N ARG A 46 31.17 -14.50 72.15
CA ARG A 46 31.78 -13.49 71.25
C ARG A 46 31.44 -13.70 69.76
N PRO A 47 31.43 -12.65 68.92
CA PRO A 47 31.10 -12.78 67.51
C PRO A 47 32.28 -13.35 66.70
N LEU A 48 32.02 -14.38 65.88
CA LEU A 48 32.85 -14.72 64.73
C LEU A 48 32.49 -13.79 63.56
N ALA A 49 33.51 -13.32 62.85
CA ALA A 49 33.36 -12.51 61.64
C ALA A 49 32.53 -13.24 60.56
N PRO A 50 31.74 -12.54 59.73
CA PRO A 50 31.04 -13.17 58.63
C PRO A 50 32.04 -13.61 57.56
N THR A 51 32.12 -14.92 57.32
CA THR A 51 32.76 -15.51 56.16
C THR A 51 32.05 -15.04 54.89
N VAL A 52 32.75 -14.25 54.08
CA VAL A 52 32.35 -13.88 52.72
C VAL A 52 32.30 -15.17 51.88
N ASP A 53 31.11 -15.60 51.46
CA ASP A 53 30.95 -16.67 50.47
C ASP A 53 31.49 -16.15 49.12
N THR A 54 32.71 -16.55 48.78
CA THR A 54 33.42 -16.21 47.53
C THR A 54 33.08 -17.18 46.40
N ARG A 55 31.86 -17.70 46.33
CA ARG A 55 31.41 -18.40 45.12
C ARG A 55 31.09 -17.40 44.01
N PRO A 56 31.69 -17.53 42.81
CA PRO A 56 31.38 -16.66 41.70
C PRO A 56 29.90 -16.83 41.34
N LYS A 57 29.14 -15.75 41.47
CA LYS A 57 27.77 -15.67 40.94
C LYS A 57 27.86 -16.00 39.45
N HIS A 58 27.23 -17.10 39.04
CA HIS A 58 27.02 -17.44 37.64
C HIS A 58 26.42 -16.22 36.93
N HIS A 59 27.26 -15.50 36.18
CA HIS A 59 26.81 -14.44 35.30
C HIS A 59 26.03 -15.11 34.19
N LYS A 60 24.76 -14.74 34.02
CA LYS A 60 24.05 -15.01 32.77
C LYS A 60 24.94 -14.51 31.63
N PRO A 61 25.16 -15.28 30.55
CA PRO A 61 26.00 -14.83 29.45
C PRO A 61 25.42 -13.52 28.91
N THR A 62 26.18 -12.43 29.07
CA THR A 62 25.77 -11.10 28.67
C THR A 62 25.64 -11.07 27.15
N THR A 63 24.43 -10.76 26.66
CA THR A 63 24.07 -10.69 25.23
C THR A 63 24.66 -9.47 24.51
N VAL A 64 25.40 -8.63 25.22
CA VAL A 64 26.04 -7.42 24.69
C VAL A 64 27.55 -7.65 24.68
N ILE A 65 28.18 -7.52 23.51
CA ILE A 65 29.64 -7.50 23.38
C ILE A 65 30.15 -6.34 24.23
N THR A 66 30.89 -6.64 25.28
CA THR A 66 31.44 -5.63 26.19
C THR A 66 32.75 -5.08 25.64
N GLN A 67 33.09 -3.84 26.00
CA GLN A 67 34.39 -3.26 25.61
C GLN A 67 35.56 -4.12 26.10
N GLN A 68 35.44 -4.77 27.26
CA GLN A 68 36.43 -5.72 27.76
C GLN A 68 36.65 -6.91 26.82
N GLU A 69 35.59 -7.51 26.27
CA GLU A 69 35.74 -8.62 25.30
C GLU A 69 36.45 -8.17 24.02
N ILE A 70 36.18 -6.94 23.54
CA ILE A 70 36.85 -6.38 22.36
C ILE A 70 38.34 -6.14 22.64
N VAL A 71 38.67 -5.61 23.82
CA VAL A 71 40.06 -5.36 24.25
C VAL A 71 40.83 -6.66 24.45
N ASP A 72 40.20 -7.70 25.00
CA ASP A 72 40.81 -9.02 25.18
C ASP A 72 41.02 -9.74 23.84
N LEU A 73 40.09 -9.60 22.89
CA LEU A 73 40.25 -10.08 21.51
C LEU A 73 41.43 -9.41 20.79
N ILE A 74 41.65 -8.11 21.01
CA ILE A 74 42.77 -7.36 20.44
C ILE A 74 44.11 -7.76 21.11
N ARG A 75 44.11 -7.95 22.44
CA ARG A 75 45.32 -8.38 23.20
C ARG A 75 45.79 -9.79 22.87
N SER A 76 44.89 -10.69 22.46
CA SER A 76 45.21 -12.10 22.16
C SER A 76 46.02 -12.31 20.86
N GLY A 77 46.29 -11.25 20.09
CA GLY A 77 47.28 -11.28 19.01
C GLY A 77 46.88 -11.99 17.72
N VAL A 78 45.64 -12.49 17.57
CA VAL A 78 45.20 -13.24 16.37
C VAL A 78 43.82 -12.81 15.89
N SER A 79 43.59 -11.52 15.65
CA SER A 79 42.42 -11.16 14.84
C SER A 79 42.76 -10.07 13.84
N THR A 80 42.83 -10.47 12.57
CA THR A 80 42.60 -9.49 11.51
C THR A 80 41.18 -8.95 11.67
N THR A 81 40.91 -7.74 11.18
CA THR A 81 39.54 -7.14 11.19
C THR A 81 38.48 -8.13 10.66
N LYS A 82 38.87 -9.03 9.74
CA LYS A 82 38.04 -10.11 9.21
C LYS A 82 37.64 -11.15 10.27
N ASP A 83 38.58 -11.60 11.10
CA ASP A 83 38.31 -12.60 12.15
C ASP A 83 37.38 -12.03 13.23
N LEU A 84 37.56 -10.74 13.56
CA LEU A 84 36.67 -10.03 14.48
C LEU A 84 35.25 -9.92 13.90
N ILE A 85 35.11 -9.55 12.62
CA ILE A 85 33.81 -9.51 11.93
C ILE A 85 33.15 -10.90 11.92
N ILE A 86 33.91 -11.97 11.66
CA ILE A 86 33.41 -13.34 11.67
C ILE A 86 32.93 -13.73 13.07
N HIS A 87 33.72 -13.44 14.12
CA HIS A 87 33.37 -13.76 15.50
C HIS A 87 32.12 -12.99 15.97
N VAL A 88 32.04 -11.69 15.66
CA VAL A 88 30.87 -10.86 15.94
C VAL A 88 29.65 -11.40 15.21
N ARG A 89 29.76 -11.74 13.93
CA ARG A 89 28.65 -12.31 13.13
C ARG A 89 28.19 -13.66 13.69
N LYS A 90 29.12 -14.50 14.18
CA LYS A 90 28.83 -15.79 14.81
C LYS A 90 28.09 -15.59 16.15
N LYS A 91 28.53 -14.67 17.00
CA LYS A 91 27.82 -14.31 18.24
C LYS A 91 26.43 -13.70 17.96
N LEU A 92 26.33 -12.79 16.99
CA LEU A 92 25.05 -12.19 16.59
C LEU A 92 24.05 -13.25 16.13
N LYS A 93 24.52 -14.27 15.41
CA LYS A 93 23.69 -15.39 14.94
C LYS A 93 23.40 -16.44 16.01
N ALA A 94 24.22 -16.54 17.07
CA ALA A 94 24.01 -17.53 18.13
C ALA A 94 22.89 -17.13 19.10
N ASP A 95 22.61 -15.83 19.23
CA ASP A 95 21.52 -15.33 20.07
C ASP A 95 20.15 -15.46 19.35
N PRO A 96 19.20 -16.26 19.89
CA PRO A 96 17.86 -16.41 19.32
C PRO A 96 17.11 -15.09 19.15
N GLN A 97 17.32 -14.11 20.04
CA GLN A 97 16.67 -12.80 19.97
C GLN A 97 17.18 -11.98 18.78
N ASN A 98 18.49 -12.07 18.49
CA ASN A 98 19.09 -11.42 17.33
C ASN A 98 18.68 -12.12 16.03
N GLN A 99 18.54 -13.45 16.02
CA GLN A 99 18.01 -14.18 14.86
C GLN A 99 16.60 -13.73 14.49
N GLN A 100 15.72 -13.59 15.49
CA GLN A 100 14.37 -13.07 15.27
C GLN A 100 14.37 -11.64 14.72
N ARG A 101 15.21 -10.75 15.28
CA ARG A 101 15.36 -9.39 14.79
C ARG A 101 15.90 -9.32 13.37
N ILE A 102 16.92 -10.11 13.04
CA ILE A 102 17.48 -10.19 11.67
C ILE A 102 16.40 -10.67 10.71
N HIS A 103 15.66 -11.73 11.05
CA HIS A 103 14.59 -12.24 10.20
C HIS A 103 13.48 -11.20 9.99
N ALA A 104 13.08 -10.48 11.05
CA ALA A 104 12.09 -9.40 10.95
C ALA A 104 12.58 -8.26 10.05
N ILE A 105 13.84 -7.82 10.21
CA ILE A 105 14.44 -6.78 9.37
C ILE A 105 14.53 -7.24 7.91
N LEU A 106 14.98 -8.47 7.66
CA LEU A 106 15.04 -9.01 6.30
C LEU A 106 13.66 -9.06 5.65
N LYS A 107 12.62 -9.45 6.40
CA LYS A 107 11.24 -9.43 5.93
C LYS A 107 10.79 -8.00 5.60
N GLN A 108 11.06 -7.03 6.48
CA GLN A 108 10.72 -5.61 6.23
C GLN A 108 11.41 -5.05 4.98
N VAL A 109 12.70 -5.36 4.79
CA VAL A 109 13.45 -4.93 3.60
C VAL A 109 12.89 -5.58 2.33
N ALA A 110 12.53 -6.86 2.38
CA ALA A 110 11.89 -7.54 1.26
C ALA A 110 10.54 -6.91 0.92
N THR A 111 9.66 -6.72 1.90
CA THR A 111 8.35 -6.07 1.69
C THR A 111 8.47 -4.65 1.16
N LEU A 112 9.48 -3.89 1.60
CA LEU A 112 9.74 -2.54 1.10
C LEU A 112 10.14 -2.55 -0.37
N LYS A 113 11.00 -3.48 -0.79
CA LYS A 113 11.40 -3.62 -2.20
C LYS A 113 10.19 -3.96 -3.09
N GLU A 114 9.35 -4.89 -2.65
CA GLU A 114 8.12 -5.24 -3.37
C GLU A 114 7.15 -4.06 -3.45
N ALA A 115 6.98 -3.30 -2.37
CA ALA A 115 6.14 -2.10 -2.35
C ALA A 115 6.63 -1.02 -3.32
N ILE A 116 7.94 -0.79 -3.38
CA ILE A 116 8.56 0.16 -4.33
C ILE A 116 8.34 -0.31 -5.76
N ALA A 117 8.55 -1.60 -6.05
CA ALA A 117 8.32 -2.16 -7.38
C ALA A 117 6.84 -2.05 -7.80
N ALA A 118 5.91 -2.38 -6.90
CA ALA A 118 4.47 -2.31 -7.15
C ALA A 118 4.03 -0.88 -7.42
N SER A 119 4.50 0.06 -6.60
CA SER A 119 4.21 1.49 -6.78
C SER A 119 4.79 2.02 -8.10
N GLY A 120 6.05 1.70 -8.41
CA GLY A 120 6.72 2.17 -9.62
C GLY A 120 6.06 1.67 -10.91
N THR A 121 5.73 0.36 -10.97
CA THR A 121 5.06 -0.23 -12.14
C THR A 121 3.65 0.33 -12.34
N THR A 122 2.90 0.51 -11.25
CA THR A 122 1.55 1.10 -11.29
C THR A 122 1.59 2.56 -11.74
N VAL A 123 2.50 3.36 -11.20
CA VAL A 123 2.68 4.76 -11.59
C VAL A 123 3.07 4.87 -13.05
N ALA A 124 3.97 4.02 -13.55
CA ALA A 124 4.33 4.00 -14.97
C ALA A 124 3.13 3.64 -15.86
N MET A 125 2.33 2.64 -15.47
CA MET A 125 1.11 2.29 -16.19
C MET A 125 0.10 3.43 -16.22
N ILE A 126 -0.16 4.05 -15.07
CA ILE A 126 -1.10 5.18 -14.96
C ILE A 126 -0.59 6.37 -15.77
N ALA A 127 0.70 6.68 -15.69
CA ALA A 127 1.32 7.75 -16.46
C ALA A 127 1.25 7.50 -17.96
N SER A 128 1.37 6.24 -18.42
CA SER A 128 1.21 5.89 -19.83
C SER A 128 -0.17 6.27 -20.40
N GLN A 129 -1.20 6.33 -19.54
CA GLN A 129 -2.55 6.74 -19.93
C GLN A 129 -2.66 8.24 -20.21
N LEU A 130 -1.70 9.07 -19.77
CA LEU A 130 -1.70 10.50 -20.08
C LEU A 130 -1.64 10.78 -21.59
N THR A 131 -1.14 9.81 -22.38
CA THR A 131 -1.18 9.86 -23.85
C THR A 131 -2.61 10.03 -24.39
N VAL A 132 -3.64 9.56 -23.66
CA VAL A 132 -5.05 9.72 -24.01
C VAL A 132 -5.45 11.19 -24.12
N VAL A 133 -4.87 12.09 -23.31
CA VAL A 133 -5.14 13.54 -23.40
C VAL A 133 -4.79 14.08 -24.79
N GLY A 134 -3.65 13.65 -25.34
CA GLY A 134 -3.23 14.00 -26.69
C GLY A 134 -4.20 13.45 -27.76
N HIS A 135 -4.65 12.21 -27.60
CA HIS A 135 -5.62 11.58 -28.50
C HIS A 135 -6.98 12.29 -28.49
N VAL A 136 -7.49 12.62 -27.31
CA VAL A 136 -8.76 13.35 -27.15
C VAL A 136 -8.67 14.73 -27.79
N ARG A 137 -7.58 15.46 -27.54
CA ARG A 137 -7.36 16.79 -28.16
C ARG A 137 -7.32 16.70 -29.69
N ARG A 138 -6.62 15.69 -30.24
CA ARG A 138 -6.55 15.47 -31.70
C ARG A 138 -7.93 15.11 -32.27
N ALA A 139 -8.67 14.22 -31.60
CA ALA A 139 -9.98 13.80 -32.04
C ALA A 139 -10.98 14.97 -32.07
N TYR A 140 -10.92 15.85 -31.06
CA TYR A 140 -11.70 17.08 -31.04
C TYR A 140 -11.42 17.97 -32.26
N SER A 141 -10.15 18.21 -32.58
CA SER A 141 -9.77 18.99 -33.78
C SER A 141 -10.24 18.34 -35.09
N MET A 142 -10.24 17.00 -35.15
CA MET A 142 -10.65 16.24 -36.33
C MET A 142 -12.16 15.94 -36.37
N LYS A 143 -12.96 16.44 -35.42
CA LYS A 143 -14.40 16.12 -35.27
C LYS A 143 -14.69 14.61 -35.20
N THR A 144 -13.76 13.83 -34.64
CA THR A 144 -13.92 12.40 -34.37
C THR A 144 -14.10 12.15 -32.87
N SER A 145 -14.41 10.92 -32.47
CA SER A 145 -14.65 10.55 -31.07
C SER A 145 -13.67 9.48 -30.57
N VAL A 146 -13.28 9.59 -29.30
CA VAL A 146 -12.47 8.61 -28.58
C VAL A 146 -13.34 7.94 -27.52
N ALA A 147 -13.22 6.63 -27.36
CA ALA A 147 -13.97 5.90 -26.35
C ALA A 147 -13.56 6.33 -24.93
N MET A 148 -14.54 6.74 -24.12
CA MET A 148 -14.35 7.20 -22.74
C MET A 148 -14.46 6.06 -21.71
N LEU A 149 -14.75 4.83 -22.15
CA LEU A 149 -15.00 3.70 -21.26
C LEU A 149 -13.76 3.39 -20.39
N GLN A 150 -12.57 3.37 -20.98
CA GLN A 150 -11.34 3.00 -20.26
C GLN A 150 -10.95 4.02 -19.16
N PRO A 151 -10.92 5.35 -19.40
CA PRO A 151 -10.64 6.30 -18.32
C PRO A 151 -11.70 6.30 -17.21
N LEU A 152 -12.98 6.12 -17.57
CA LEU A 152 -14.07 6.04 -16.59
C LEU A 152 -13.94 4.78 -15.72
N ALA A 153 -13.62 3.65 -16.35
CA ALA A 153 -13.31 2.40 -15.68
C ALA A 153 -12.12 2.52 -14.72
N SER A 154 -11.03 3.15 -15.15
CA SER A 154 -9.86 3.41 -14.30
C SER A 154 -10.19 4.31 -13.11
N PHE A 155 -11.06 5.32 -13.30
CA PHE A 155 -11.52 6.18 -12.22
C PHE A 155 -12.31 5.40 -11.16
N VAL A 156 -13.34 4.64 -11.56
CA VAL A 156 -14.13 3.79 -10.65
C VAL A 156 -13.25 2.76 -9.94
N SER A 157 -12.42 2.05 -10.71
CA SER A 157 -11.50 1.03 -10.16
C SER A 157 -10.56 1.63 -9.12
N SER A 158 -10.00 2.82 -9.37
CA SER A 158 -9.09 3.47 -8.42
C SER A 158 -9.81 3.87 -7.12
N ILE A 159 -11.06 4.34 -7.19
CA ILE A 159 -11.84 4.65 -5.98
C ILE A 159 -12.11 3.38 -5.14
N LEU A 160 -12.50 2.28 -5.80
CA LEU A 160 -12.81 1.04 -5.10
C LEU A 160 -11.56 0.42 -4.45
N TRP A 161 -10.44 0.38 -5.18
CA TRP A 161 -9.18 -0.13 -4.65
C TRP A 161 -8.53 0.80 -3.61
N LEU A 162 -8.78 2.11 -3.68
CA LEU A 162 -8.40 3.03 -2.61
C LEU A 162 -9.11 2.66 -1.30
N LYS A 163 -10.44 2.52 -1.33
CA LYS A 163 -11.19 2.11 -0.14
C LYS A 163 -10.78 0.70 0.33
N TYR A 164 -10.50 -0.23 -0.59
CA TYR A 164 -9.95 -1.54 -0.25
C TYR A 164 -8.64 -1.42 0.56
N GLY A 165 -7.69 -0.61 0.08
CA GLY A 165 -6.43 -0.35 0.76
C GLY A 165 -6.64 0.24 2.16
N LEU A 166 -7.57 1.19 2.30
CA LEU A 166 -7.91 1.79 3.59
C LEU A 166 -8.51 0.77 4.56
N LEU A 167 -9.42 -0.10 4.10
CA LEU A 167 -10.01 -1.17 4.93
C LEU A 167 -8.97 -2.18 5.41
N ARG A 168 -7.92 -2.40 4.62
CA ARG A 168 -6.82 -3.33 4.94
C ARG A 168 -5.67 -2.68 5.70
N ASN A 169 -5.72 -1.37 5.96
CA ASN A 169 -4.59 -0.55 6.42
C ASN A 169 -3.33 -0.72 5.55
N ASP A 170 -3.53 -0.93 4.24
CA ASP A 170 -2.47 -1.07 3.25
C ASP A 170 -2.21 0.29 2.60
N HIS A 171 -1.15 0.96 3.08
CA HIS A 171 -0.74 2.26 2.57
C HIS A 171 -0.23 2.21 1.14
N VAL A 172 0.36 1.09 0.70
CA VAL A 172 0.90 0.97 -0.66
C VAL A 172 -0.24 0.97 -1.67
N VAL A 173 -1.25 0.11 -1.45
CA VAL A 173 -2.46 0.04 -2.27
C VAL A 173 -3.21 1.37 -2.22
N SER A 174 -3.30 1.99 -1.04
CA SER A 174 -3.98 3.28 -0.91
C SER A 174 -3.28 4.38 -1.73
N LEU A 175 -1.97 4.54 -1.60
CA LEU A 175 -1.21 5.61 -2.26
C LEU A 175 -1.24 5.51 -3.79
N VAL A 176 -1.04 4.31 -4.35
CA VAL A 176 -1.06 4.13 -5.82
C VAL A 176 -2.46 4.43 -6.39
N ASN A 177 -3.52 4.15 -5.63
CA ASN A 177 -4.88 4.40 -6.07
C ASN A 177 -5.31 5.86 -5.87
N VAL A 178 -4.79 6.57 -4.86
CA VAL A 178 -4.91 8.05 -4.80
C VAL A 178 -4.31 8.66 -6.07
N PHE A 179 -3.10 8.23 -6.45
CA PHE A 179 -2.47 8.68 -7.69
C PHE A 179 -3.33 8.32 -8.93
N GLY A 180 -3.88 7.11 -8.96
CA GLY A 180 -4.81 6.67 -10.00
C GLY A 180 -6.07 7.52 -10.12
N VAL A 181 -6.69 7.89 -8.99
CA VAL A 181 -7.83 8.82 -8.96
C VAL A 181 -7.44 10.18 -9.53
N CYS A 182 -6.31 10.75 -9.11
CA CYS A 182 -5.85 12.06 -9.59
C CYS A 182 -5.61 12.07 -11.11
N VAL A 183 -4.90 11.07 -11.64
CA VAL A 183 -4.61 10.99 -13.08
C VAL A 183 -5.87 10.70 -13.89
N SER A 184 -6.74 9.80 -13.41
CA SER A 184 -8.01 9.50 -14.10
C SER A 184 -8.91 10.73 -14.13
N LEU A 185 -8.97 11.50 -13.03
CA LEU A 185 -9.71 12.76 -12.98
C LEU A 185 -9.14 13.79 -13.97
N TRP A 186 -7.81 13.91 -14.06
CA TRP A 186 -7.17 14.78 -15.05
C TRP A 186 -7.54 14.40 -16.49
N ILE A 187 -7.55 13.10 -16.82
CA ILE A 187 -7.97 12.61 -18.14
C ILE A 187 -9.46 12.92 -18.38
N LEU A 188 -10.33 12.70 -17.38
CA LEU A 188 -11.76 13.00 -17.49
C LEU A 188 -12.03 14.51 -17.67
N LEU A 189 -11.23 15.38 -17.03
CA LEU A 189 -11.26 16.83 -17.26
C LEU A 189 -10.87 17.18 -18.70
N ALA A 190 -9.90 16.48 -19.28
CA ALA A 190 -9.57 16.65 -20.70
C ALA A 190 -10.73 16.22 -21.61
N PHE A 191 -11.41 15.10 -21.31
CA PHE A 191 -12.63 14.71 -22.02
C PHE A 191 -13.73 15.77 -21.91
N TRP A 192 -13.94 16.33 -20.72
CA TRP A 192 -14.91 17.41 -20.53
C TRP A 192 -14.54 18.68 -21.32
N ARG A 193 -13.26 19.05 -21.32
CA ARG A 193 -12.74 20.24 -22.01
C ARG A 193 -12.81 20.14 -23.53
N PHE A 194 -12.59 18.94 -24.08
CA PHE A 194 -12.46 18.65 -25.51
C PHE A 194 -13.58 17.73 -26.03
N SER A 195 -14.77 17.76 -25.42
CA SER A 195 -15.97 17.09 -25.93
C SER A 195 -16.92 18.08 -26.58
N HIS A 196 -17.57 17.65 -27.66
CA HIS A 196 -18.66 18.39 -28.31
C HIS A 196 -19.96 18.36 -27.48
N SER A 197 -20.14 17.34 -26.62
CA SER A 197 -21.28 17.22 -25.70
C SER A 197 -20.76 17.05 -24.27
N ARG A 198 -20.63 18.18 -23.55
CA ARG A 198 -20.17 18.19 -22.15
C ARG A 198 -21.15 17.50 -21.23
N HIS A 199 -22.44 17.69 -21.46
CA HIS A 199 -23.50 17.02 -20.71
C HIS A 199 -23.36 15.50 -20.73
N SER A 200 -23.03 14.90 -21.89
CA SER A 200 -22.80 13.45 -21.94
C SER A 200 -21.59 12.99 -21.11
N VAL A 201 -20.54 13.81 -20.98
CA VAL A 201 -19.38 13.49 -20.14
C VAL A 201 -19.78 13.61 -18.67
N GLU A 202 -20.44 14.70 -18.29
CA GLU A 202 -20.93 14.96 -16.93
C GLU A 202 -21.85 13.84 -16.44
N THR A 203 -22.87 13.45 -17.23
CA THR A 203 -23.79 12.37 -16.84
C THR A 203 -23.05 11.06 -16.56
N ARG A 204 -22.07 10.71 -17.39
CA ARG A 204 -21.29 9.47 -17.23
C ARG A 204 -20.36 9.51 -16.02
N VAL A 205 -19.73 10.66 -15.76
CA VAL A 205 -18.89 10.86 -14.56
C VAL A 205 -19.74 10.85 -13.29
N LEU A 206 -20.89 11.51 -13.29
CA LEU A 206 -21.83 11.50 -12.16
C LEU A 206 -22.37 10.09 -11.89
N LEU A 207 -22.71 9.33 -12.94
CA LEU A 207 -23.11 7.94 -12.79
C LEU A 207 -21.98 7.08 -12.20
N ALA A 208 -20.75 7.25 -12.67
CA ALA A 208 -19.59 6.54 -12.15
C ALA A 208 -19.31 6.89 -10.67
N LEU A 209 -19.43 8.16 -10.29
CA LEU A 209 -19.33 8.60 -8.90
C LEU A 209 -20.45 8.02 -8.04
N PHE A 210 -21.69 8.05 -8.53
CA PHE A 210 -22.84 7.47 -7.82
C PHE A 210 -22.65 5.98 -7.56
N VAL A 211 -22.26 5.21 -8.58
CA VAL A 211 -21.97 3.77 -8.43
C VAL A 211 -20.83 3.55 -7.42
N SER A 212 -19.74 4.32 -7.53
CA SER A 212 -18.60 4.21 -6.60
C SER A 212 -19.01 4.53 -5.16
N MET A 213 -19.82 5.58 -4.96
CA MET A 213 -20.36 6.00 -3.67
C MET A 213 -21.26 4.92 -3.07
N VAL A 214 -22.14 4.29 -3.85
CA VAL A 214 -22.99 3.18 -3.39
C VAL A 214 -22.13 2.00 -2.92
N CYS A 215 -21.12 1.61 -3.69
CA CYS A 215 -20.21 0.52 -3.30
C CYS A 215 -19.42 0.85 -2.03
N VAL A 216 -18.86 2.06 -1.93
CA VAL A 216 -18.10 2.51 -0.75
C VAL A 216 -19.02 2.66 0.47
N GLY A 217 -20.23 3.17 0.28
CA GLY A 217 -21.25 3.30 1.31
C GLY A 217 -21.66 1.95 1.87
N PHE A 218 -21.92 0.97 1.00
CA PHE A 218 -22.26 -0.41 1.39
C PHE A 218 -21.25 -1.00 2.39
N VAL A 219 -19.95 -0.91 2.10
CA VAL A 219 -18.92 -1.48 2.99
C VAL A 219 -18.67 -0.61 4.22
N THR A 220 -18.85 0.71 4.13
CA THR A 220 -18.59 1.63 5.26
C THR A 220 -19.71 1.60 6.30
N MET A 221 -20.94 1.33 5.88
CA MET A 221 -22.11 1.25 6.77
C MET A 221 -22.31 -0.16 7.37
N SER A 222 -21.43 -1.11 7.04
CA SER A 222 -21.54 -2.49 7.52
C SER A 222 -20.37 -2.84 8.42
N ASP A 223 -20.66 -3.16 9.69
CA ASP A 223 -19.67 -3.71 10.63
C ASP A 223 -19.38 -5.19 10.39
N GLN A 224 -20.09 -5.81 9.44
CA GLN A 224 -19.98 -7.23 9.18
C GLN A 224 -18.74 -7.59 8.36
N VAL A 225 -18.04 -8.64 8.79
CA VAL A 225 -16.84 -9.17 8.10
C VAL A 225 -17.18 -9.64 6.67
N TRP A 226 -18.36 -10.24 6.46
CA TRP A 226 -18.77 -10.71 5.14
C TRP A 226 -18.92 -9.55 4.12
N ALA A 227 -19.31 -8.35 4.56
CA ALA A 227 -19.43 -7.20 3.67
C ALA A 227 -18.07 -6.76 3.11
N HIS A 228 -17.00 -6.90 3.90
CA HIS A 228 -15.63 -6.65 3.44
C HIS A 228 -15.23 -7.66 2.36
N HIS A 229 -15.58 -8.94 2.52
CA HIS A 229 -15.33 -9.96 1.49
C HIS A 229 -16.12 -9.70 0.22
N VAL A 230 -17.41 -9.37 0.32
CA VAL A 230 -18.25 -9.02 -0.84
C VAL A 230 -17.67 -7.80 -1.56
N TYR A 231 -17.29 -6.76 -0.82
CA TYR A 231 -16.65 -5.57 -1.38
C TYR A 231 -15.35 -5.90 -2.12
N SER A 232 -14.53 -6.76 -1.52
CA SER A 232 -13.27 -7.21 -2.12
C SER A 232 -13.49 -7.98 -3.43
N ILE A 233 -14.50 -8.85 -3.46
CA ILE A 233 -14.93 -9.56 -4.67
C ILE A 233 -15.42 -8.58 -5.73
N MET A 234 -16.20 -7.56 -5.34
CA MET A 234 -16.65 -6.52 -6.27
C MET A 234 -15.47 -5.76 -6.90
N CYS A 235 -14.46 -5.38 -6.11
CA CYS A 235 -13.22 -4.78 -6.64
C CYS A 235 -12.56 -5.68 -7.69
N CYS A 236 -12.44 -6.98 -7.39
CA CYS A 236 -11.87 -7.96 -8.32
C CYS A 236 -12.67 -8.07 -9.61
N VAL A 237 -14.00 -8.20 -9.50
CA VAL A 237 -14.90 -8.32 -10.66
C VAL A 237 -14.83 -7.07 -11.53
N VAL A 238 -14.86 -5.88 -10.93
CA VAL A 238 -14.72 -4.61 -11.67
C VAL A 238 -13.40 -4.57 -12.44
N SER A 239 -12.29 -4.94 -11.80
CA SER A 239 -10.99 -5.01 -12.49
C SER A 239 -10.95 -6.05 -13.62
N LEU A 240 -11.57 -7.22 -13.44
CA LEU A 240 -11.63 -8.28 -14.45
C LEU A 240 -12.55 -7.94 -15.62
N VAL A 241 -13.71 -7.32 -15.37
CA VAL A 241 -14.63 -6.88 -16.44
C VAL A 241 -13.93 -5.90 -17.38
N PHE A 242 -13.05 -5.06 -16.86
CA PHE A 242 -12.26 -4.14 -17.68
C PHE A 242 -11.13 -4.82 -18.48
N LEU A 243 -10.78 -6.08 -18.17
CA LEU A 243 -9.94 -6.91 -19.04
C LEU A 243 -10.68 -7.43 -20.29
N ALA A 244 -12.00 -7.23 -20.39
CA ALA A 244 -12.75 -7.60 -21.60
C ALA A 244 -12.28 -6.83 -22.84
N SER A 245 -11.85 -5.57 -22.69
CA SER A 245 -11.32 -4.75 -23.79
C SER A 245 -10.06 -5.37 -24.43
N PRO A 246 -8.99 -5.67 -23.67
CA PRO A 246 -7.82 -6.33 -24.24
C PRO A 246 -8.09 -7.77 -24.73
N LEU A 247 -9.04 -8.50 -24.13
CA LEU A 247 -9.52 -9.78 -24.68
C LEU A 247 -10.16 -9.63 -26.06
N GLY A 248 -10.97 -8.58 -26.26
CA GLY A 248 -11.54 -8.24 -27.56
C GLY A 248 -10.47 -7.95 -28.61
N GLN A 249 -9.43 -7.18 -28.23
CA GLN A 249 -8.28 -6.92 -29.11
C GLN A 249 -7.53 -8.20 -29.47
N LEU A 250 -7.32 -9.10 -28.51
CA LEU A 250 -6.72 -10.40 -28.79
C LEU A 250 -7.53 -11.21 -29.81
N GLY A 251 -8.86 -11.23 -29.68
CA GLY A 251 -9.75 -11.86 -30.65
C GLY A 251 -9.65 -11.23 -32.05
N GLN A 252 -9.46 -9.92 -32.14
CA GLN A 252 -9.21 -9.23 -33.41
C GLN A 252 -7.88 -9.67 -34.04
N VAL A 253 -6.80 -9.77 -33.26
CA VAL A 253 -5.50 -10.24 -33.75
C VAL A 253 -5.58 -11.67 -34.29
N LEU A 254 -6.28 -12.57 -33.59
CA LEU A 254 -6.42 -13.96 -34.03
C LEU A 254 -7.18 -14.09 -35.36
N ARG A 255 -8.19 -13.24 -35.60
CA ARG A 255 -8.93 -13.21 -36.87
C ARG A 255 -8.15 -12.54 -37.99
N ALA A 256 -7.52 -11.41 -37.70
CA ALA A 256 -6.78 -10.62 -38.68
C ALA A 256 -5.38 -11.18 -38.98
N ARG A 257 -4.86 -12.08 -38.12
CA ARG A 257 -3.48 -12.58 -38.14
C ARG A 257 -2.44 -11.45 -38.13
N ASP A 258 -2.76 -10.34 -37.48
CA ASP A 258 -1.92 -9.14 -37.35
C ASP A 258 -2.04 -8.55 -35.94
N ALA A 259 -0.91 -8.43 -35.23
CA ALA A 259 -0.86 -7.91 -33.86
C ALA A 259 -0.67 -6.39 -33.76
N SER A 260 -0.82 -5.63 -34.86
CA SER A 260 -0.60 -4.18 -34.88
C SER A 260 -1.45 -3.39 -33.88
N VAL A 261 -2.64 -3.89 -33.52
CA VAL A 261 -3.52 -3.29 -32.50
C VAL A 261 -2.97 -3.38 -31.07
N LEU A 262 -2.08 -4.34 -30.78
CA LEU A 262 -1.52 -4.57 -29.43
C LEU A 262 -0.12 -3.98 -29.29
N LEU A 263 0.02 -2.86 -28.58
CA LEU A 263 1.32 -2.21 -28.36
C LEU A 263 2.20 -3.03 -27.41
N PRO A 264 3.38 -3.54 -27.84
CA PRO A 264 4.21 -4.43 -27.02
C PRO A 264 4.69 -3.79 -25.71
N SER A 265 4.99 -2.48 -25.75
CA SER A 265 5.44 -1.74 -24.57
C SER A 265 4.34 -1.63 -23.50
N VAL A 266 3.10 -1.37 -23.91
CA VAL A 266 1.94 -1.26 -23.01
C VAL A 266 1.59 -2.64 -22.44
N THR A 267 1.55 -3.67 -23.28
CA THR A 267 1.29 -5.05 -22.83
C THR A 267 2.38 -5.57 -21.91
N GLY A 268 3.66 -5.29 -22.20
CA GLY A 268 4.80 -5.68 -21.36
C GLY A 268 4.78 -4.99 -20.00
N LEU A 269 4.45 -3.69 -19.96
CA LEU A 269 4.30 -2.96 -18.71
C LEU A 269 3.10 -3.47 -17.89
N ALA A 270 1.99 -3.79 -18.56
CA ALA A 270 0.83 -4.41 -17.92
C ALA A 270 1.16 -5.81 -17.35
N PHE A 271 1.93 -6.62 -18.07
CA PHE A 271 2.40 -7.91 -17.58
C PHE A 271 3.23 -7.75 -16.31
N ALA A 272 4.24 -6.86 -16.34
CA ALA A 272 5.10 -6.60 -15.18
C ALA A 272 4.30 -6.11 -13.96
N ASN A 273 3.37 -5.19 -14.16
CA ASN A 273 2.50 -4.70 -13.10
C ASN A 273 1.66 -5.83 -12.48
N ASN A 274 1.00 -6.66 -13.29
CA ASN A 274 0.22 -7.79 -12.79
C ASN A 274 1.09 -8.80 -12.03
N VAL A 275 2.29 -9.11 -12.52
CA VAL A 275 3.22 -10.01 -11.81
C VAL A 275 3.62 -9.44 -10.46
N VAL A 276 3.99 -8.16 -10.39
CA VAL A 276 4.40 -7.52 -9.14
C VAL A 276 3.24 -7.47 -8.14
N TRP A 277 2.02 -7.14 -8.57
CA TRP A 277 0.85 -7.16 -7.68
C TRP A 277 0.42 -8.57 -7.26
N ALA A 278 0.63 -9.59 -8.10
CA ALA A 278 0.43 -10.98 -7.70
C ALA A 278 1.44 -11.38 -6.62
N ILE A 279 2.73 -11.07 -6.80
CA ILE A 279 3.76 -11.30 -5.77
C ILE A 279 3.41 -10.55 -4.49
N TYR A 280 3.03 -9.27 -4.61
CA TYR A 280 2.60 -8.45 -3.48
C TYR A 280 1.44 -9.10 -2.72
N GLY A 281 0.37 -9.49 -3.42
CA GLY A 281 -0.77 -10.19 -2.82
C GLY A 281 -0.37 -11.49 -2.13
N HIS A 282 0.51 -12.29 -2.76
CA HIS A 282 1.00 -13.53 -2.16
C HIS A 282 1.79 -13.28 -0.86
N VAL A 283 2.73 -12.32 -0.87
CA VAL A 283 3.55 -11.95 0.30
C VAL A 283 2.69 -11.44 1.46
N HIS A 284 1.61 -10.70 1.16
CA HIS A 284 0.69 -10.16 2.16
C HIS A 284 -0.45 -11.14 2.51
N SER A 285 -0.41 -12.38 2.01
CA SER A 285 -1.46 -13.39 2.21
C SER A 285 -2.86 -12.86 1.84
N ASP A 286 -2.92 -12.10 0.75
CA ASP A 286 -4.11 -11.43 0.25
C ASP A 286 -4.60 -12.11 -1.05
N PRO A 287 -5.60 -13.00 -0.98
CA PRO A 287 -6.11 -13.70 -2.15
C PRO A 287 -6.84 -12.78 -3.14
N PHE A 288 -7.45 -11.70 -2.66
CA PHE A 288 -8.18 -10.74 -3.52
C PHE A 288 -7.23 -9.95 -4.41
N MET A 289 -5.98 -9.78 -4.00
CA MET A 289 -4.94 -9.22 -4.85
C MET A 289 -4.26 -10.29 -5.69
N PHE A 290 -3.92 -11.43 -5.09
CA PHE A 290 -3.17 -12.49 -5.76
C PHE A 290 -3.91 -13.06 -6.99
N VAL A 291 -5.17 -13.45 -6.82
CA VAL A 291 -5.94 -14.17 -7.85
C VAL A 291 -6.15 -13.34 -9.12
N PRO A 292 -6.78 -12.14 -9.08
CA PRO A 292 -7.05 -11.38 -10.31
C PRO A 292 -5.77 -10.92 -11.01
N ASN A 293 -4.71 -10.59 -10.27
CA ASN A 293 -3.43 -10.20 -10.88
C ASN A 293 -2.71 -11.38 -11.52
N THR A 294 -2.83 -12.60 -10.97
CA THR A 294 -2.30 -13.81 -11.62
C THR A 294 -3.04 -14.08 -12.94
N VAL A 295 -4.37 -13.94 -12.94
CA VAL A 295 -5.18 -14.04 -14.18
C VAL A 295 -4.79 -12.97 -15.19
N GLY A 296 -4.62 -11.72 -14.74
CA GLY A 296 -4.18 -10.61 -15.59
C GLY A 296 -2.78 -10.84 -16.18
N ALA A 297 -1.84 -11.34 -15.39
CA ALA A 297 -0.50 -11.70 -15.85
C ALA A 297 -0.56 -12.80 -16.92
N ALA A 298 -1.37 -13.84 -16.71
CA ALA A 298 -1.56 -14.90 -17.70
C ALA A 298 -2.14 -14.36 -19.03
N LEU A 299 -3.13 -13.47 -18.95
CA LEU A 299 -3.71 -12.84 -20.14
C LEU A 299 -2.70 -11.95 -20.89
N CYS A 300 -1.92 -11.14 -20.17
CA CYS A 300 -0.87 -10.33 -20.80
C CYS A 300 0.24 -11.21 -21.41
N PHE A 301 0.58 -12.33 -20.77
CA PHE A 301 1.53 -13.30 -21.33
C PHE A 301 1.03 -13.87 -22.67
N VAL A 302 -0.25 -14.27 -22.74
CA VAL A 302 -0.87 -14.72 -24.00
C VAL A 302 -0.81 -13.63 -25.07
N GLN A 303 -1.08 -12.37 -24.71
CA GLN A 303 -0.97 -11.25 -25.66
C GLN A 303 0.46 -11.08 -26.18
N LEU A 304 1.47 -11.12 -25.30
CA LEU A 304 2.89 -11.04 -25.70
C LEU A 304 3.28 -12.20 -26.62
N ALA A 305 2.83 -13.41 -26.32
CA ALA A 305 3.09 -14.59 -27.15
C ALA A 305 2.47 -14.44 -28.55
N VAL A 306 1.23 -13.93 -28.62
CA VAL A 306 0.53 -13.69 -29.88
C VAL A 306 1.19 -12.56 -30.69
N ILE A 307 1.67 -11.49 -30.03
CA ILE A 307 2.48 -10.44 -30.66
C ILE A 307 3.75 -11.04 -31.28
N ALA A 308 4.45 -11.90 -30.54
CA ALA A 308 5.66 -12.56 -31.02
C ALA A 308 5.40 -13.52 -32.18
N TRP A 309 4.23 -14.18 -32.19
CA TRP A 309 3.88 -15.17 -33.21
C TRP A 309 3.42 -14.56 -34.53
N TYR A 310 2.46 -13.63 -34.50
CA TYR A 310 1.93 -13.02 -35.73
C TYR A 310 2.78 -11.86 -36.23
N GLY A 311 3.64 -11.31 -35.38
CA GLY A 311 4.36 -10.08 -35.67
C GLY A 311 3.40 -8.87 -35.77
N ARG A 312 4.00 -7.71 -35.98
CA ARG A 312 3.29 -6.47 -36.26
C ARG A 312 3.60 -6.11 -37.71
N VAL A 313 2.56 -5.89 -38.51
CA VAL A 313 2.76 -5.28 -39.83
C VAL A 313 3.11 -3.82 -39.57
N ASP A 314 4.41 -3.50 -39.56
CA ASP A 314 4.83 -2.11 -39.54
C ASP A 314 4.17 -1.43 -40.73
N ALA A 315 3.42 -0.36 -40.46
CA ALA A 315 3.01 0.56 -41.50
C ALA A 315 4.29 1.06 -42.16
N LYS A 316 4.68 0.41 -43.26
CA LYS A 316 5.81 0.83 -44.09
C LYS A 316 5.67 2.33 -44.29
N LYS A 317 6.75 3.02 -43.93
CA LYS A 317 7.22 4.25 -44.56
C LYS A 317 6.59 4.34 -45.96
N GLY A 318 5.64 5.25 -46.13
CA GLY A 318 4.95 5.42 -47.40
C GLY A 318 6.00 5.62 -48.50
N ASP A 319 5.95 4.76 -49.50
CA ASP A 319 6.44 5.02 -50.84
C ASP A 319 5.98 6.42 -51.25
N GLY A 320 6.95 7.33 -51.37
CA GLY A 320 6.77 8.69 -51.86
C GLY A 320 8.06 9.26 -52.42
N ALA A 321 8.98 8.39 -52.86
CA ALA A 321 10.30 8.79 -53.33
C ALA A 321 10.75 8.09 -54.63
N VAL A 322 9.87 7.39 -55.36
CA VAL A 322 10.27 6.70 -56.63
C VAL A 322 9.24 6.87 -57.77
N GLU A 323 8.52 7.99 -57.82
CA GLU A 323 7.68 8.30 -58.99
C GLU A 323 7.88 9.74 -59.51
N MET A 324 9.14 10.19 -59.52
CA MET A 324 9.59 11.40 -60.23
C MET A 324 10.54 11.11 -61.40
N ASP A 325 10.67 9.84 -61.80
CA ASP A 325 11.60 9.41 -62.87
C ASP A 325 10.88 8.83 -64.12
N ASN A 326 9.54 8.92 -64.18
CA ASN A 326 8.74 8.43 -65.32
C ASN A 326 7.83 9.50 -65.95
N ILE A 327 8.18 10.77 -65.82
CA ILE A 327 7.60 11.85 -66.64
C ILE A 327 8.75 12.70 -67.19
N MET A 328 9.44 12.13 -68.19
CA MET A 328 10.00 12.86 -69.33
C MET A 328 9.09 12.61 -70.53
#